data_AF-F5LR68-F1
#
_entry.id   AF-F5LR68-F1
#
_cell.length_a   1.000
_cell.length_b   1.000
_cell.length_c   1.000
_cell.angle_alpha   90.00
_cell.angle_beta   90.00
_cell.angle_gamma   90.00
#
_symmetry.space_group_name_H-M   'P 1'
#
loop_
_entity.id
_entity.type
_entity.pdbx_description
1 polymer ?
#
loop_
_entity_poly.entity_id
_entity_poly.type
_entity_poly.pdbx_seq_one_letter_code
_entity_poly.pdbx_strand_id
1 'polypeptide(L)'
;MFVALLLKKPERRFFNGSLCLTFLAFPQASDLSLVPSAVEELLRFNGPATIAGPRFATEDLKLAGQAIRKGDIVIPVLKSANRDENQFTQPEELDITRTIHRHLAFGQGIHMCLGAPLARVEGDIAFTTLLRRLPNLRLSVPRESVAWSFTLSSQGITSLPVAF
;
A
#
# COMPACT_ATOMS: atom_id res chain seq x y z
N MET A 1 -18.29 -9.53 -18.87
CA MET A 1 -17.24 -9.01 -19.78
C MET A 1 -16.93 -7.54 -19.47
N PHE A 2 -16.51 -7.23 -18.23
CA PHE A 2 -16.22 -5.84 -17.80
C PHE A 2 -15.01 -5.72 -16.85
N VAL A 3 -14.44 -6.85 -16.40
CA VAL A 3 -13.26 -6.89 -15.51
C VAL A 3 -11.94 -7.04 -16.30
N ALA A 4 -11.99 -7.49 -17.55
CA ALA A 4 -10.79 -7.67 -18.38
C ALA A 4 -10.30 -6.38 -19.10
N LEU A 5 -11.06 -5.28 -19.02
CA LEU A 5 -10.77 -4.05 -19.78
C LEU A 5 -10.01 -2.97 -18.99
N LEU A 6 -9.86 -3.12 -17.66
CA LEU A 6 -9.11 -2.17 -16.85
C LEU A 6 -7.58 -2.37 -16.89
N LEU A 7 -7.09 -3.46 -17.50
CA LEU A 7 -5.66 -3.76 -17.62
C LEU A 7 -5.03 -3.27 -18.94
N LYS A 8 -5.81 -2.68 -19.86
CA LYS A 8 -5.36 -2.37 -21.24
C LYS A 8 -5.08 -0.89 -21.53
N LYS A 9 -5.13 0.00 -20.54
CA LYS A 9 -4.66 1.40 -20.72
C LYS A 9 -3.44 1.66 -19.83
N PRO A 10 -2.29 2.06 -20.39
CA PRO A 10 -1.05 2.28 -19.63
C PRO A 10 -1.15 3.42 -18.60
N GLU A 11 -2.17 4.28 -18.68
CA GLU A 11 -2.22 5.54 -17.92
C GLU A 11 -3.25 5.58 -16.77
N ARG A 12 -3.96 4.50 -16.45
CA ARG A 12 -4.89 4.47 -15.30
C ARG A 12 -4.81 3.17 -14.51
N ARG A 13 -3.67 2.97 -13.83
CA ARG A 13 -3.46 1.89 -12.86
C ARG A 13 -4.01 2.33 -11.48
N PHE A 14 -5.32 2.25 -11.29
CA PHE A 14 -5.93 2.50 -9.97
C PHE A 14 -6.03 1.22 -9.11
N PHE A 15 -5.86 0.03 -9.69
CA PHE A 15 -5.82 -1.23 -8.94
C PHE A 15 -4.37 -1.70 -8.74
N ASN A 16 -3.85 -1.55 -7.52
CA ASN A 16 -2.47 -1.87 -7.20
C ASN A 16 -2.29 -3.39 -7.00
N GLY A 17 -1.66 -4.05 -7.98
CA GLY A 17 -1.42 -5.48 -7.95
C GLY A 17 -0.60 -5.96 -6.73
N SER A 18 0.22 -5.10 -6.11
CA SER A 18 0.98 -5.39 -4.89
C SER A 18 0.05 -5.74 -3.72
N LEU A 19 -1.06 -5.01 -3.59
CA LEU A 19 -2.06 -5.26 -2.56
C LEU A 19 -2.79 -6.57 -2.84
N CYS A 20 -3.13 -6.84 -4.11
CA CYS A 20 -3.79 -8.08 -4.53
C CYS A 20 -2.91 -9.32 -4.33
N LEU A 21 -1.60 -9.26 -4.65
CA LEU A 21 -0.66 -10.34 -4.36
C LEU A 21 -0.52 -10.63 -2.87
N THR A 22 -0.45 -9.56 -2.06
CA THR A 22 -0.33 -9.66 -0.60
C THR A 22 -1.61 -10.24 0.01
N PHE A 23 -2.76 -9.87 -0.54
CA PHE A 23 -4.08 -10.38 -0.16
C PHE A 23 -4.28 -11.86 -0.54
N LEU A 24 -3.89 -12.26 -1.76
CA LEU A 24 -3.96 -13.65 -2.23
C LEU A 24 -3.03 -14.62 -1.48
N ALA A 25 -2.10 -14.10 -0.69
CA ALA A 25 -1.23 -14.91 0.16
C ALA A 25 -1.90 -15.34 1.48
N PHE A 26 -3.08 -14.81 1.80
CA PHE A 26 -3.83 -15.20 2.98
C PHE A 26 -4.97 -16.18 2.63
N PRO A 27 -5.18 -17.22 3.45
CA PRO A 27 -6.33 -18.11 3.29
C PRO A 27 -7.60 -17.26 3.35
N GLN A 28 -8.44 -17.41 2.33
CA GLN A 28 -9.56 -16.53 1.99
C GLN A 28 -10.27 -15.97 3.23
N ALA A 29 -10.25 -14.64 3.38
CA ALA A 29 -11.15 -13.94 4.29
C ALA A 29 -12.59 -14.25 3.83
N SER A 30 -13.17 -15.30 4.38
CA SER A 30 -14.57 -15.69 4.19
C SER A 30 -15.51 -14.65 4.82
N ASP A 31 -14.96 -13.82 5.73
CA ASP A 31 -15.64 -12.70 6.33
C ASP A 31 -15.34 -11.39 5.57
N LEU A 32 -16.32 -10.94 4.79
CA LEU A 32 -16.26 -9.67 4.06
C LEU A 32 -16.26 -8.45 4.99
N SER A 33 -16.64 -8.59 6.27
CA SER A 33 -16.63 -7.48 7.22
C SER A 33 -15.22 -6.98 7.53
N LEU A 34 -14.20 -7.79 7.26
CA LEU A 34 -12.78 -7.44 7.45
C LEU A 34 -12.19 -6.62 6.31
N VAL A 35 -12.89 -6.47 5.17
CA VAL A 35 -12.34 -5.77 3.99
C VAL A 35 -11.88 -4.35 4.30
N PRO A 36 -12.63 -3.50 5.03
CA PRO A 36 -12.18 -2.15 5.34
C PRO A 36 -10.87 -2.12 6.15
N SER A 37 -10.73 -3.02 7.13
CA SER A 37 -9.51 -3.14 7.94
C SER A 37 -8.34 -3.68 7.10
N ALA A 38 -8.61 -4.68 6.25
CA ALA A 38 -7.63 -5.24 5.33
C ALA A 38 -7.08 -4.19 4.36
N VAL A 39 -7.91 -3.26 3.87
CA VAL A 39 -7.46 -2.16 2.99
C VAL A 39 -6.41 -1.29 3.70
N GLU A 40 -6.68 -0.86 4.93
CA GLU A 40 -5.72 -0.05 5.70
C GLU A 40 -4.43 -0.82 6.01
N GLU A 41 -4.54 -2.11 6.37
CA GLU A 41 -3.38 -2.94 6.67
C GLU A 41 -2.52 -3.20 5.43
N LEU A 42 -3.13 -3.49 4.28
CA LEU A 42 -2.40 -3.67 3.04
C LEU A 42 -1.69 -2.38 2.61
N LEU A 43 -2.33 -1.22 2.80
CA LEU A 43 -1.72 0.09 2.54
C LEU A 43 -0.54 0.35 3.47
N ARG A 44 -0.67 0.08 4.78
CA ARG A 44 0.44 0.19 5.75
C ARG A 44 1.59 -0.74 5.35
N PHE A 45 1.28 -2.02 5.15
CA PHE A 45 2.26 -3.08 5.02
C PHE A 45 3.03 -3.02 3.70
N ASN A 46 2.32 -2.77 2.60
CA ASN A 46 2.91 -2.85 1.25
C ASN A 46 2.29 -1.84 0.25
N GLY A 47 1.89 -0.67 0.75
CA GLY A 47 1.44 0.44 -0.07
C GLY A 47 2.46 0.85 -1.15
N PRO A 48 2.00 1.52 -2.22
CA PRO A 48 2.84 1.84 -3.36
C PRO A 48 3.91 2.88 -3.04
N ALA A 49 3.63 3.87 -2.19
CA ALA A 49 4.56 4.95 -1.87
C ALA A 49 5.63 4.49 -0.87
N THR A 50 6.90 4.59 -1.23
CA THR A 50 8.04 4.20 -0.38
C THR A 50 8.60 5.38 0.41
N ILE A 51 8.71 6.54 -0.24
CA ILE A 51 9.15 7.82 0.34
C ILE A 51 8.13 8.93 0.05
N ALA A 52 8.13 9.97 0.88
CA ALA A 52 7.48 11.22 0.51
C ALA A 52 8.38 12.04 -0.43
N GLY A 53 7.80 13.02 -1.11
CA GLY A 53 8.59 13.99 -1.86
C GLY A 53 9.60 14.72 -0.95
N PRO A 54 10.77 15.09 -1.48
CA PRO A 54 11.81 15.76 -0.70
C PRO A 54 11.28 17.04 -0.05
N ARG A 55 11.84 17.36 1.12
CA ARG A 55 11.60 18.59 1.86
C ARG A 55 12.92 19.33 2.01
N PHE A 56 12.87 20.64 1.94
CA PHE A 56 14.03 21.50 2.11
C PHE A 56 13.87 22.26 3.42
N ALA A 57 14.88 22.20 4.29
CA ALA A 57 14.86 22.94 5.54
C ALA A 57 14.92 24.46 5.24
N THR A 58 13.94 25.21 5.73
CA THR A 58 13.87 26.67 5.54
C THR A 58 14.73 27.44 6.54
N GLU A 59 15.11 26.79 7.63
CA GLU A 59 15.93 27.29 8.73
C GLU A 59 16.73 26.14 9.35
N ASP A 60 17.70 26.47 10.22
CA ASP A 60 18.41 25.49 11.01
C ASP A 60 17.49 24.92 12.11
N LEU A 61 17.39 23.59 12.21
CA LEU A 61 16.61 22.91 13.24
C LEU A 61 17.29 21.64 13.77
N LYS A 62 16.75 21.07 14.85
CA LYS A 62 17.11 19.73 15.32
C LYS A 62 15.93 18.78 15.22
N LEU A 63 16.15 17.60 14.64
CA LEU A 63 15.16 16.52 14.54
C LEU A 63 15.75 15.24 15.12
N ALA A 64 15.09 14.64 16.11
CA ALA A 64 15.56 13.44 16.80
C ALA A 64 17.04 13.53 17.26
N GLY A 65 17.44 14.71 17.75
CA GLY A 65 18.81 14.99 18.18
C GLY A 65 19.81 15.34 17.06
N GLN A 66 19.44 15.18 15.79
CA GLN A 66 20.28 15.50 14.64
C GLN A 66 20.09 16.93 14.17
N ALA A 67 21.17 17.65 13.88
CA ALA A 67 21.12 18.99 13.30
C ALA A 67 20.81 18.91 11.79
N ILE A 68 19.85 19.72 11.35
CA ILE A 68 19.48 19.92 9.95
C ILE A 68 19.71 21.39 9.66
N ARG A 69 20.56 21.71 8.68
CA ARG A 69 20.87 23.09 8.28
C ARG A 69 19.85 23.60 7.27
N LYS A 70 19.66 24.91 7.25
CA LYS A 70 18.92 25.57 6.17
C LYS A 70 19.46 25.14 4.80
N GLY A 71 18.56 24.69 3.93
CA GLY A 71 18.87 24.20 2.59
C GLY A 71 19.06 22.69 2.50
N ASP A 72 19.24 21.98 3.62
CA ASP A 72 19.36 20.51 3.61
C ASP A 72 18.08 19.85 3.09
N ILE A 73 18.28 18.72 2.41
CA ILE A 73 17.20 17.88 1.90
C ILE A 73 16.86 16.81 2.94
N VAL A 74 15.59 16.73 3.32
CA VAL A 74 15.03 15.68 4.17
C VAL A 74 14.05 14.86 3.35
N ILE A 75 14.25 13.55 3.30
CA ILE A 75 13.38 12.61 2.60
C ILE A 75 12.72 11.69 3.62
N PRO A 76 11.43 11.87 3.93
CA PRO A 76 10.71 10.96 4.81
C PRO A 76 10.52 9.59 4.16
N VAL A 77 11.01 8.53 4.81
CA VAL A 77 10.83 7.15 4.36
C VAL A 77 9.54 6.57 4.94
N LEU A 78 8.44 6.73 4.20
CA LEU A 78 7.09 6.34 4.62
C LEU A 78 7.00 4.85 4.95
N LYS A 79 7.66 4.01 4.15
CA LYS A 79 7.65 2.55 4.35
C LYS A 79 8.31 2.15 5.67
N SER A 80 9.40 2.82 6.07
CA SER A 80 10.05 2.59 7.36
C SER A 80 9.16 3.05 8.51
N ALA A 81 8.54 4.23 8.40
CA ALA A 81 7.64 4.72 9.43
C ALA A 81 6.37 3.86 9.59
N ASN A 82 5.90 3.21 8.53
CA ASN A 82 4.81 2.21 8.60
C ASN A 82 5.21 0.89 9.27
N ARG A 83 6.50 0.72 9.61
CA ARG A 83 7.05 -0.41 10.35
C ARG A 83 7.57 -0.04 11.74
N ASP A 84 7.29 1.18 12.22
CA ASP A 84 7.73 1.64 13.55
C ASP A 84 7.14 0.77 14.67
N GLU A 85 8.00 0.06 15.39
CA GLU A 85 7.64 -0.81 16.52
C GLU A 85 6.99 -0.06 17.70
N ASN A 86 7.18 1.25 17.80
CA ASN A 86 6.48 2.07 18.81
C ASN A 86 5.03 2.37 18.42
N GLN A 87 4.66 2.17 17.15
CA GLN A 87 3.30 2.40 16.64
C GLN A 87 2.57 1.09 16.34
N PHE A 88 3.28 0.04 15.92
CA PHE A 88 2.69 -1.23 15.50
C PHE A 88 3.38 -2.41 16.20
N THR A 89 2.66 -3.16 17.02
CA THR A 89 3.13 -4.45 17.55
C THR A 89 3.37 -5.43 16.40
N GLN A 90 4.51 -6.13 16.37
CA GLN A 90 4.89 -7.03 15.25
C GLN A 90 4.73 -6.33 13.89
N PRO A 91 5.47 -5.24 13.63
CA PRO A 91 5.25 -4.38 12.45
C PRO A 91 5.50 -5.09 11.11
N GLU A 92 6.33 -6.14 11.15
CA GLU A 92 6.73 -6.99 10.03
C GLU A 92 5.70 -8.06 9.67
N GLU A 93 4.66 -8.23 10.48
CA GLU A 93 3.55 -9.15 10.21
C GLU A 93 2.39 -8.40 9.55
N LEU A 94 1.78 -9.04 8.54
CA LEU A 94 0.52 -8.58 7.97
C LEU A 94 -0.62 -9.15 8.82
N ASP A 95 -1.39 -8.28 9.47
CA ASP A 95 -2.54 -8.66 10.28
C ASP A 95 -3.76 -7.81 9.89
N ILE A 96 -4.67 -8.40 9.11
CA ILE A 96 -5.88 -7.71 8.64
C ILE A 96 -6.88 -7.41 9.75
N THR A 97 -6.72 -8.02 10.94
CA THR A 97 -7.58 -7.78 12.11
C THR A 97 -7.03 -6.66 13.00
N ARG A 98 -5.82 -6.17 12.72
CA ARG A 98 -5.20 -5.05 13.43
C ARG A 98 -6.08 -3.81 13.34
N THR A 99 -6.34 -3.20 14.49
CA THR A 99 -6.95 -1.87 14.54
C THR A 99 -5.91 -0.82 14.15
N ILE A 100 -6.08 -0.19 13.00
CA ILE A 100 -5.17 0.85 12.50
C ILE A 100 -5.83 2.21 12.65
N HIS A 101 -5.30 3.02 13.58
CA HIS A 101 -5.76 4.40 13.74
C HIS A 101 -5.08 5.37 12.76
N ARG A 102 -3.82 5.09 12.41
CA ARG A 102 -3.03 5.92 11.49
C ARG A 102 -1.90 5.11 10.87
N HIS A 103 -1.68 5.34 9.58
CA HIS A 103 -0.47 4.94 8.87
C HIS A 103 -0.06 6.06 7.89
N LEU A 104 1.16 6.02 7.38
CA LEU A 104 1.72 7.04 6.49
C LEU A 104 1.74 6.63 5.02
N ALA A 105 1.02 5.58 4.62
CA ALA A 105 0.93 5.17 3.20
C ALA A 105 0.39 6.27 2.26
N PHE A 106 -0.35 7.25 2.80
CA PHE A 106 -0.86 8.42 2.08
C PHE A 106 -0.11 9.73 2.41
N GLY A 107 1.02 9.63 3.12
CA GLY A 107 1.71 10.79 3.70
C GLY A 107 0.89 11.44 4.82
N GLN A 108 1.32 12.64 5.21
CA GLN A 108 0.72 13.40 6.32
C GLN A 108 0.92 14.91 6.12
N GLY A 109 0.04 15.72 6.73
CA GLY A 109 0.08 17.18 6.70
C GLY A 109 -0.62 17.77 5.48
N ILE A 110 -0.27 19.00 5.11
CA ILE A 110 -0.92 19.74 4.00
C ILE A 110 -0.77 19.07 2.63
N HIS A 111 0.19 18.15 2.50
CA HIS A 111 0.43 17.36 1.28
C HIS A 111 -0.06 15.91 1.41
N MET A 112 -0.90 15.60 2.41
CA MET A 112 -1.56 14.30 2.50
C MET A 112 -2.31 14.02 1.19
N CYS A 113 -2.26 12.77 0.75
CA CYS A 113 -2.85 12.35 -0.51
C CYS A 113 -4.33 12.76 -0.60
N LEU A 114 -4.63 13.67 -1.51
CA LEU A 114 -6.00 14.11 -1.79
C LEU A 114 -6.91 12.94 -2.21
N GLY A 115 -6.32 11.93 -2.85
CA GLY A 115 -7.03 10.71 -3.29
C GLY A 115 -7.22 9.65 -2.21
N ALA A 116 -6.76 9.85 -0.97
CA ALA A 116 -6.84 8.83 0.08
C ALA A 116 -8.28 8.33 0.36
N PRO A 117 -9.32 9.18 0.40
CA PRO A 117 -10.69 8.71 0.55
C PRO A 117 -11.17 7.86 -0.63
N LEU A 118 -10.83 8.27 -1.86
CA LEU A 118 -11.20 7.53 -3.08
C LEU A 118 -10.52 6.17 -3.13
N ALA A 119 -9.21 6.11 -2.85
CA ALA A 119 -8.45 4.86 -2.85
C ALA A 119 -9.00 3.83 -1.86
N ARG A 120 -9.52 4.28 -0.70
CA ARG A 120 -10.19 3.41 0.27
C ARG A 120 -11.49 2.83 -0.27
N VAL A 121 -12.33 3.67 -0.86
CA VAL A 121 -13.60 3.22 -1.49
C VAL A 121 -13.31 2.26 -2.64
N GLU A 122 -12.32 2.56 -3.48
CA GLU A 122 -11.91 1.67 -4.58
C GLU A 122 -11.38 0.33 -4.05
N GLY A 123 -10.55 0.34 -3.00
CA GLY A 123 -10.04 -0.86 -2.35
C GLY A 123 -11.16 -1.72 -1.80
N ASP A 124 -12.09 -1.13 -1.05
CA ASP A 124 -13.23 -1.81 -0.44
C ASP A 124 -14.11 -2.49 -1.51
N ILE A 125 -14.50 -1.74 -2.54
CA ILE A 125 -15.33 -2.26 -3.64
C ILE A 125 -14.59 -3.36 -4.39
N ALA A 126 -13.30 -3.18 -4.68
CA ALA A 126 -12.53 -4.13 -5.46
C ALA A 126 -12.30 -5.44 -4.71
N PHE A 127 -11.84 -5.42 -3.45
CA PHE A 127 -11.61 -6.62 -2.66
C PHE A 127 -12.92 -7.36 -2.35
N THR A 128 -13.97 -6.64 -1.94
CA THR A 128 -15.30 -7.23 -1.73
C THR A 128 -15.82 -7.90 -3.00
N THR A 129 -15.63 -7.26 -4.16
CA THR A 129 -16.09 -7.81 -5.45
C THR A 129 -15.28 -9.03 -5.86
N LEU A 130 -13.95 -9.00 -5.71
CA LEU A 130 -13.08 -10.12 -6.04
C LEU A 130 -13.40 -11.34 -5.18
N LEU A 131 -13.50 -11.18 -3.87
CA LEU A 131 -13.83 -12.27 -2.93
C LEU A 131 -15.20 -12.90 -3.25
N ARG A 132 -16.21 -12.06 -3.52
CA ARG A 132 -17.56 -12.54 -3.81
C ARG A 132 -17.69 -13.22 -5.17
N ARG A 133 -17.03 -12.69 -6.21
CA ARG A 133 -17.21 -13.17 -7.59
C ARG A 133 -16.20 -14.23 -8.01
N LEU A 134 -15.02 -14.26 -7.39
CA LEU A 134 -13.91 -15.16 -7.72
C LEU A 134 -13.40 -15.84 -6.44
N PRO A 135 -14.21 -16.67 -5.76
CA PRO A 135 -13.84 -17.28 -4.48
C PRO A 135 -12.62 -18.21 -4.58
N ASN A 136 -12.35 -18.75 -5.77
CA ASN A 136 -11.20 -19.62 -6.05
C ASN A 136 -10.02 -18.88 -6.66
N LEU A 137 -10.00 -17.53 -6.62
CA LEU A 137 -8.91 -16.72 -7.15
C LEU A 137 -7.58 -17.11 -6.48
N ARG A 138 -6.60 -17.44 -7.30
CA ARG A 138 -5.26 -17.85 -6.86
C ARG A 138 -4.20 -17.41 -7.87
N LEU A 139 -2.94 -17.38 -7.46
CA LEU A 139 -1.84 -17.20 -8.40
C LEU A 139 -1.77 -18.39 -9.38
N SER A 140 -1.52 -18.09 -10.65
CA SER A 140 -1.28 -19.12 -11.67
C SER A 140 0.21 -19.47 -11.83
N VAL A 141 1.08 -18.85 -11.03
CA VAL A 141 2.54 -19.03 -11.02
C VAL A 141 3.04 -19.07 -9.57
N PRO A 142 4.24 -19.61 -9.31
CA PRO A 142 4.89 -19.48 -7.99
C PRO A 142 5.05 -18.01 -7.59
N ARG A 143 4.98 -17.72 -6.29
CA ARG A 143 4.98 -16.33 -5.76
C ARG A 143 6.26 -15.58 -6.12
N GLU A 144 7.39 -16.27 -6.03
CA GLU A 144 8.73 -15.81 -6.37
C GLU A 144 8.88 -15.44 -7.85
N SER A 145 7.99 -15.94 -8.72
CA SER A 145 7.97 -15.62 -10.15
C SER A 145 7.21 -14.33 -10.48
N VAL A 146 6.56 -13.70 -9.49
CA VAL A 146 5.84 -12.44 -9.70
C VAL A 146 6.84 -11.30 -9.83
N ALA A 147 6.84 -10.66 -11.01
CA ALA A 147 7.77 -9.58 -11.32
C ALA A 147 7.40 -8.28 -10.60
N TRP A 148 8.33 -7.79 -9.78
CA TRP A 148 8.23 -6.50 -9.11
C TRP A 148 8.88 -5.39 -9.93
N SER A 149 8.33 -4.18 -9.78
CA SER A 149 8.89 -2.95 -10.28
C SER A 149 9.14 -2.02 -9.11
N PHE A 150 10.38 -1.55 -8.99
CA PHE A 150 10.81 -0.65 -7.93
C PHE A 150 11.37 0.63 -8.53
N THR A 151 10.95 1.74 -7.95
CA THR A 151 11.56 3.05 -8.10
C THR A 151 11.89 3.59 -6.72
N LEU A 152 12.62 4.71 -6.65
CA LEU A 152 12.94 5.32 -5.35
C LEU A 152 11.67 5.68 -4.57
N SER A 153 10.64 6.21 -5.25
CA SER A 153 9.41 6.74 -4.64
C SER A 153 8.22 5.80 -4.68
N SER A 154 8.29 4.71 -5.44
CA SER A 154 7.20 3.76 -5.51
C SER A 154 7.63 2.32 -5.77
N GLN A 155 6.79 1.39 -5.32
CA GLN A 155 6.89 -0.03 -5.60
C GLN A 155 5.57 -0.57 -6.14
N GLY A 156 5.64 -1.61 -6.95
CA GLY A 156 4.47 -2.33 -7.44
C GLY A 156 4.86 -3.60 -8.16
N ILE A 157 3.86 -4.27 -8.75
CA ILE A 157 4.10 -5.43 -9.60
C ILE A 157 3.79 -5.10 -11.05
N THR A 158 4.57 -5.68 -11.95
CA THR A 158 4.42 -5.46 -13.39
C THR A 158 3.27 -6.27 -13.97
N SER A 159 3.06 -7.48 -13.45
CA SER A 159 1.98 -8.39 -13.81
C SER A 159 1.58 -9.24 -12.61
N LEU A 160 0.30 -9.68 -12.57
CA LEU A 160 -0.23 -10.60 -11.57
C LEU A 160 -0.93 -11.76 -12.28
N PRO A 161 -0.22 -12.84 -12.60
CA PRO A 161 -0.83 -14.02 -13.22
C PRO A 161 -1.74 -14.75 -12.23
N VAL A 162 -3.02 -14.88 -12.58
CA VAL A 162 -4.05 -15.48 -11.72
C VAL A 162 -4.89 -16.52 -12.46
N ALA A 163 -5.49 -17.44 -11.70
CA ALA A 163 -6.50 -18.41 -12.14
C ALA A 163 -7.69 -18.38 -11.16
N PHE A 164 -8.89 -18.76 -11.62
CA PHE A 164 -10.13 -18.78 -10.83
C PHE A 164 -11.15 -19.77 -11.40
#